data_AF-A0A2A6P2Y0-F1
#
_entry.id   AF-A0A2A6P2Y0-F1
#
_cell.length_a   1.000
_cell.length_b   1.000
_cell.length_c   1.000
_cell.angle_alpha   90.00
_cell.angle_beta   90.00
_cell.angle_gamma   90.00
#
_symmetry.space_group_name_H-M   'P 1'
#
loop_
_entity.id
_entity.type
_entity.pdbx_description
1 polymer ?
#
loop_
_entity_poly.entity_id
_entity_poly.type
_entity_poly.pdbx_seq_one_letter_code
_entity_poly.pdbx_strand_id
1 'polypeptide(L)'
;MTQRHADSLEFLHALGSLYCRAGHHERGLVFLLLAAKIAPDNVAVLHSLAEAFVESGAGLRAIAAIDRIEDISEAVDPAVGRLRSKAQWLRGEKDRAREAFEAYLRARVAE
;
A
#
# COMPACT_ATOMS: atom_id res chain seq x y z
N MET A 1 14.89 13.83 10.97
CA MET A 1 15.45 12.70 10.19
C MET A 1 16.87 13.09 9.77
N THR A 2 17.89 12.24 9.93
CA THR A 2 19.24 12.54 9.43
C THR A 2 19.35 12.17 7.95
N GLN A 3 20.23 12.83 7.19
CA GLN A 3 20.41 12.56 5.75
C GLN A 3 20.61 11.08 5.45
N ARG A 4 21.44 10.40 6.24
CA ARG A 4 21.68 8.95 6.10
C ARG A 4 20.43 8.10 6.27
N HIS A 5 19.49 8.50 7.12
CA HIS A 5 18.21 7.80 7.28
C HIS A 5 17.27 8.03 6.10
N ALA A 6 17.28 9.24 5.51
CA ALA A 6 16.51 9.54 4.31
C ALA A 6 17.03 8.73 3.10
N ASP A 7 18.35 8.71 2.87
CA ASP A 7 18.95 7.94 1.78
C ASP A 7 18.70 6.43 1.95
N SER A 8 18.79 5.92 3.18
CA SER A 8 18.50 4.52 3.49
C SER A 8 17.02 4.18 3.25
N LEU A 9 16.11 5.09 3.61
CA LEU A 9 14.67 4.94 3.41
C LEU A 9 14.35 4.83 1.91
N GLU A 10 14.84 5.78 1.12
CA GLU A 10 14.62 5.82 -0.33
C GLU A 10 15.16 4.55 -1.00
N PHE A 11 16.38 4.14 -0.64
CA PHE A 11 16.99 2.94 -1.19
C PHE A 11 16.19 1.67 -0.86
N LEU A 12 15.80 1.49 0.39
CA LEU A 12 15.01 0.32 0.82
C LEU A 12 13.64 0.29 0.16
N HIS A 13 12.98 1.45 0.04
CA HIS A 13 11.70 1.57 -0.65
C HIS A 13 11.83 1.19 -2.12
N ALA A 14 12.78 1.79 -2.84
CA ALA A 14 13.01 1.51 -4.26
C ALA A 14 13.34 0.02 -4.52
N LEU A 15 14.20 -0.58 -3.69
CA LEU A 15 14.57 -1.99 -3.80
C LEU A 15 13.37 -2.90 -3.54
N GLY A 16 12.57 -2.59 -2.52
CA GLY A 16 11.34 -3.31 -2.21
C GLY A 16 10.34 -3.29 -3.36
N SER A 17 10.06 -2.10 -3.90
CA SER A 17 9.17 -1.91 -5.04
C SER A 17 9.68 -2.63 -6.30
N LEU A 18 11.00 -2.64 -6.55
CA LEU A 18 11.59 -3.35 -7.68
C LEU A 18 11.39 -4.87 -7.58
N TYR A 19 11.63 -5.46 -6.40
CA TYR A 19 11.38 -6.88 -6.19
C TYR A 19 9.90 -7.25 -6.34
N CYS A 20 8.98 -6.43 -5.82
CA CYS A 20 7.55 -6.64 -6.01
C CYS A 20 7.16 -6.61 -7.49
N ARG A 21 7.64 -5.62 -8.26
CA ARG A 21 7.39 -5.52 -9.71
C ARG A 21 7.96 -6.70 -10.50
N ALA A 22 9.05 -7.31 -10.01
CA ALA A 22 9.62 -8.53 -10.58
C ALA A 22 8.88 -9.81 -10.17
N GLY A 23 7.77 -9.72 -9.41
CA GLY A 23 6.99 -10.85 -8.92
C GLY A 23 7.55 -11.51 -7.65
N HIS A 24 8.66 -11.00 -7.12
CA HIS A 24 9.28 -11.49 -5.89
C HIS A 24 8.69 -10.80 -4.64
N HIS A 25 7.38 -10.90 -4.48
CA HIS A 25 6.61 -10.18 -3.45
C HIS A 25 7.15 -10.39 -2.02
N GLU A 26 7.52 -11.61 -1.64
CA GLU A 26 8.06 -11.90 -0.31
C GLU A 26 9.38 -11.17 -0.04
N ARG A 27 10.28 -11.12 -1.03
CA ARG A 27 11.56 -10.38 -0.91
C ARG A 27 11.31 -8.88 -0.89
N GLY A 28 10.43 -8.38 -1.74
CA GLY A 28 10.05 -6.97 -1.76
C GLY A 28 9.47 -6.52 -0.43
N LEU A 29 8.59 -7.33 0.17
CA LEU A 29 8.02 -7.09 1.50
C LEU A 29 9.08 -6.91 2.58
N VAL A 30 10.18 -7.67 2.56
CA VAL A 30 11.26 -7.51 3.56
C VAL A 30 11.82 -6.09 3.52
N PHE A 31 12.16 -5.57 2.33
CA PHE A 31 12.73 -4.23 2.19
C PHE A 31 11.71 -3.13 2.51
N LEU A 32 10.46 -3.29 2.08
CA LEU A 32 9.38 -2.35 2.40
C LEU A 32 9.08 -2.31 3.91
N LEU A 33 9.13 -3.44 4.60
CA LEU A 33 8.97 -3.49 6.06
C LEU A 33 10.15 -2.83 6.79
N LEU A 34 11.37 -2.94 6.27
CA LEU A 34 12.53 -2.21 6.80
C LEU A 34 12.39 -0.70 6.58
N ALA A 35 11.93 -0.28 5.41
CA ALA A 35 11.61 1.12 5.12
C ALA A 35 10.56 1.67 6.09
N ALA A 36 9.48 0.91 6.33
CA ALA A 36 8.43 1.28 7.29
C ALA A 36 8.92 1.33 8.75
N LYS A 37 9.97 0.59 9.12
CA LYS A 37 10.61 0.76 10.44
C LYS A 37 11.34 2.09 10.58
N ILE A 38 11.91 2.62 9.48
CA ILE A 38 12.60 3.92 9.48
C ILE A 38 11.58 5.07 9.46
N ALA A 39 10.52 4.92 8.67
CA ALA A 39 9.46 5.92 8.54
C ALA A 39 8.07 5.24 8.51
N PRO A 40 7.48 4.96 9.69
CA PRO A 40 6.20 4.26 9.80
C PRO A 40 5.02 4.97 9.14
N ASP A 41 5.09 6.30 9.08
CA ASP A 41 4.03 7.17 8.57
C ASP A 41 4.34 7.71 7.16
N ASN A 42 5.34 7.14 6.48
CA ASN A 42 5.60 7.52 5.09
C ASN A 42 4.55 6.90 4.17
N VAL A 43 3.67 7.74 3.63
CA VAL A 43 2.55 7.34 2.76
C VAL A 43 3.01 6.52 1.55
N ALA A 44 4.14 6.87 0.92
CA ALA A 44 4.62 6.16 -0.27
C ALA A 44 5.09 4.72 0.06
N VAL A 45 5.72 4.54 1.23
CA VAL A 45 6.11 3.22 1.73
C VAL A 45 4.88 2.41 2.12
N LEU A 46 3.93 3.02 2.83
CA LEU A 46 2.67 2.37 3.20
C LEU A 46 1.87 1.93 1.98
N HIS A 47 1.81 2.77 0.93
CA HIS A 47 1.15 2.42 -0.34
C HIS A 47 1.82 1.20 -0.99
N SER A 48 3.15 1.18 -1.04
CA SER A 48 3.90 0.05 -1.59
C SER A 48 3.72 -1.23 -0.77
N LEU A 49 3.61 -1.12 0.57
CA LEU A 49 3.26 -2.24 1.44
C LEU A 49 1.84 -2.74 1.18
N ALA A 50 0.87 -1.84 1.02
CA ALA A 50 -0.51 -2.21 0.72
C ALA A 50 -0.59 -3.00 -0.60
N GLU A 51 0.08 -2.52 -1.65
CA GLU A 51 0.16 -3.22 -2.94
C GLU A 51 0.84 -4.59 -2.77
N ALA A 52 1.99 -4.65 -2.12
CA ALA A 52 2.72 -5.89 -1.91
C ALA A 52 1.92 -6.93 -1.09
N PHE A 53 1.19 -6.49 -0.06
CA PHE A 53 0.30 -7.37 0.71
C PHE A 53 -0.89 -7.86 -0.10
N VAL A 54 -1.46 -7.02 -0.96
CA VAL A 54 -2.53 -7.43 -1.86
C VAL A 54 -2.03 -8.49 -2.83
N GLU A 55 -0.87 -8.29 -3.46
CA GLU A 55 -0.31 -9.28 -4.39
C GLU A 55 0.14 -10.58 -3.70
N SER A 56 0.53 -10.51 -2.42
CA SER A 56 0.86 -11.68 -1.62
C SER A 56 -0.36 -12.35 -0.95
N GLY A 57 -1.59 -11.90 -1.23
CA GLY A 57 -2.81 -12.45 -0.63
C GLY A 57 -3.06 -12.07 0.84
N ALA A 58 -2.25 -11.20 1.42
CA ALA A 58 -2.33 -10.77 2.82
C ALA A 58 -3.34 -9.62 3.03
N GLY A 59 -4.60 -9.86 2.66
CA GLY A 59 -5.65 -8.83 2.63
C GLY A 59 -5.86 -8.06 3.95
N LEU A 60 -5.73 -8.72 5.11
CA LEU A 60 -5.84 -8.04 6.40
C LEU A 60 -4.74 -7.00 6.63
N ARG A 61 -3.49 -7.33 6.26
CA ARG A 61 -2.35 -6.41 6.40
C ARG A 61 -2.41 -5.27 5.39
N ALA A 62 -2.93 -5.55 4.18
CA ALA A 62 -3.19 -4.51 3.20
C ALA A 62 -4.19 -3.47 3.73
N ILE A 63 -5.32 -3.92 4.32
CA ILE A 63 -6.30 -3.01 4.94
C ILE A 63 -5.64 -2.16 6.03
N ALA A 64 -4.86 -2.77 6.93
CA ALA A 64 -4.19 -2.00 7.99
C ALA A 64 -3.24 -0.92 7.44
N ALA A 65 -2.50 -1.20 6.36
CA ALA A 65 -1.65 -0.19 5.72
C ALA A 65 -2.47 0.92 5.05
N ILE A 66 -3.61 0.56 4.43
CA ILE A 66 -4.54 1.51 3.80
C ILE A 66 -5.19 2.42 4.83
N ASP A 67 -5.70 1.85 5.93
CA ASP A 67 -6.29 2.60 7.04
C ASP A 67 -5.28 3.62 7.57
N ARG A 68 -4.00 3.22 7.71
CA ARG A 68 -2.94 4.14 8.14
C ARG A 68 -2.68 5.27 7.15
N ILE A 69 -2.77 5.03 5.83
CA ILE A 69 -2.64 6.10 4.82
C ILE A 69 -3.78 7.11 4.97
N GLU A 70 -5.01 6.63 5.12
CA GLU A 70 -6.21 7.47 5.28
C GLU A 70 -6.17 8.28 6.59
N ASP A 71 -5.59 7.73 7.66
CA ASP A 71 -5.39 8.46 8.92
C ASP A 71 -4.38 9.62 8.81
N ILE A 72 -3.41 9.52 7.89
CA ILE A 72 -2.31 10.48 7.72
C ILE A 72 -2.64 11.55 6.68
N SER A 73 -3.32 11.17 5.59
CA SER A 73 -3.57 12.03 4.44
C SER A 73 -5.04 12.41 4.33
N GLU A 74 -5.34 13.71 4.40
CA GLU A 74 -6.68 14.24 4.09
C GLU A 74 -7.04 14.05 2.60
N ALA A 75 -6.04 14.00 1.71
CA ALA A 75 -6.23 13.68 0.31
C ALA A 75 -6.16 12.17 0.13
N VAL A 76 -7.31 11.53 -0.04
CA VAL A 76 -7.39 10.10 -0.37
C VAL A 76 -6.94 9.94 -1.82
N ASP A 77 -5.73 9.43 -2.03
CA ASP A 77 -5.27 9.01 -3.35
C ASP A 77 -6.26 7.96 -3.89
N PRO A 78 -6.94 8.22 -5.03
CA PRO A 78 -7.89 7.27 -5.61
C PRO A 78 -7.28 5.88 -5.82
N ALA A 79 -5.97 5.77 -6.07
CA ALA A 79 -5.27 4.50 -6.23
C ALA A 79 -5.40 3.58 -5.01
N VAL A 80 -5.51 4.14 -3.81
CA VAL A 80 -5.69 3.41 -2.54
C VAL A 80 -7.07 2.72 -2.49
N GLY A 81 -8.11 3.36 -3.04
CA GLY A 81 -9.46 2.80 -3.12
C GLY A 81 -9.52 1.50 -3.92
N ARG A 82 -8.76 1.42 -5.02
CA ARG A 82 -8.60 0.17 -5.80
C ARG A 82 -7.96 -0.93 -4.98
N LEU A 83 -6.92 -0.62 -4.21
CA LEU A 83 -6.24 -1.60 -3.35
C LEU A 83 -7.14 -2.09 -2.21
N ARG A 84 -7.94 -1.19 -1.61
CA ARG A 84 -8.91 -1.55 -0.57
C ARG A 84 -9.95 -2.55 -1.07
N SER A 85 -10.50 -2.31 -2.27
CA SER A 85 -11.41 -3.26 -2.91
C SER A 85 -10.77 -4.65 -3.08
N LYS A 86 -9.55 -4.72 -3.63
CA LYS A 86 -8.85 -6.00 -3.82
C LYS A 86 -8.54 -6.70 -2.49
N ALA A 87 -8.17 -5.94 -1.45
CA ALA A 87 -7.93 -6.47 -0.11
C ALA A 87 -9.21 -7.03 0.55
N GLN A 88 -10.35 -6.35 0.42
CA GLN A 88 -11.65 -6.84 0.89
C GLN A 88 -12.09 -8.11 0.13
N TRP A 89 -11.84 -8.15 -1.18
CA TRP A 89 -12.12 -9.34 -1.99
C TRP A 89 -11.33 -10.56 -1.48
N LEU A 90 -10.03 -10.40 -1.20
CA LEU A 90 -9.18 -11.45 -0.64
C LEU A 90 -9.68 -11.95 0.72
N ARG A 91 -10.38 -11.11 1.49
CA ARG A 91 -10.99 -11.45 2.77
C ARG A 91 -12.37 -12.10 2.64
N GLY A 92 -12.90 -12.23 1.43
CA GLY A 92 -14.25 -12.75 1.18
C GLY A 92 -15.36 -11.72 1.40
N GLU A 93 -15.03 -10.46 1.68
CA GLU A 93 -15.97 -9.36 1.92
C GLU A 93 -16.45 -8.76 0.59
N LYS A 94 -17.11 -9.58 -0.25
CA LYS A 94 -17.40 -9.25 -1.64
C LYS A 94 -18.27 -8.00 -1.82
N ASP A 95 -19.27 -7.81 -0.96
CA ASP A 95 -20.16 -6.65 -1.04
C ASP A 95 -19.38 -5.36 -0.78
N ARG A 96 -18.57 -5.34 0.28
CA ARG A 96 -17.69 -4.20 0.61
C ARG A 96 -16.67 -3.95 -0.50
N ALA A 97 -16.07 -5.01 -1.04
CA ALA A 97 -15.11 -4.93 -2.14
C ALA A 97 -15.73 -4.26 -3.38
N ARG A 98 -16.99 -4.59 -3.68
CA ARG A 98 -17.74 -3.99 -4.78
C ARG A 98 -18.01 -2.51 -4.52
N GLU A 99 -18.53 -2.17 -3.35
CA GLU A 99 -18.80 -0.77 -2.96
C GLU A 99 -17.54 0.10 -3.05
N ALA A 100 -16.41 -0.41 -2.54
CA ALA A 100 -15.12 0.27 -2.60
C ALA A 100 -14.63 0.47 -4.04
N PHE A 101 -14.82 -0.53 -4.91
CA PHE A 101 -14.45 -0.41 -6.31
C PHE A 101 -15.32 0.60 -7.06
N GLU A 102 -16.62 0.60 -6.81
CA GLU A 102 -17.55 1.58 -7.40
C GLU A 102 -17.21 3.00 -6.94
N ALA A 103 -16.85 3.19 -5.67
CA ALA A 103 -16.37 4.47 -5.16
C ALA A 103 -15.08 4.93 -5.86
N TYR A 104 -14.11 4.02 -6.04
CA TYR A 104 -12.89 4.28 -6.80
C TYR A 104 -13.18 4.72 -8.24
N LEU A 105 -14.07 4.02 -8.94
CA LEU A 105 -14.45 4.36 -10.32
C LEU A 105 -15.11 5.74 -10.39
N ARG A 106 -15.99 6.09 -9.45
CA ARG A 106 -16.61 7.42 -9.40
C ARG A 106 -15.58 8.52 -9.20
N ALA A 107 -14.61 8.33 -8.29
CA ALA A 107 -13.56 9.30 -8.03
C ALA A 107 -12.67 9.53 -9.26
N ARG A 108 -12.29 8.46 -9.96
CA ARG A 108 -11.45 8.54 -11.17
C ARG A 108 -12.10 9.26 -12.36
N VAL A 109 -13.43 9.27 -12.44
CA VAL A 109 -14.18 9.95 -13.52
C VAL A 109 -14.34 11.45 -13.23
N ALA A 110 -14.13 11.88 -11.99
CA ALA A 110 -14.26 13.27 -11.57
C ALA A 110 -12.95 14.08 -11.68
N GLU A 111 -11.82 13.44 -11.98
CA GLU A 111 -10.51 14.05 -12.30
C GLU A 111 -10.35 14.31 -13.80
#